data_AF-A0A4Q6CAY4-F1
#
_entry.id   AF-A0A4Q6CAY4-F1
#
_cell.length_a   1.000
_cell.length_b   1.000
_cell.length_c   1.000
_cell.angle_alpha   90.00
_cell.angle_beta   90.00
_cell.angle_gamma   90.00
#
_symmetry.space_group_name_H-M   'P 1'
#
loop_
_entity.id
_entity.type
_entity.pdbx_description
1 polymer ?
#
loop_
_entity_poly.entity_id
_entity_poly.type
_entity_poly.pdbx_seq_one_letter_code
_entity_poly.pdbx_strand_id
1 'polypeptide(L)'
;MGEFAGSLQFFEVRDMSKMKEHFFEVEQERFLEWARERLGDQSLDEESEAYESLAQEYSDMNDAFEEEAEYRWLQRQSFHEQYVEFSSELDQAHVLLRSSESGPHAQTTCKLVYAHAVTLLETMISRSVQALVVKDRAFLLNIVRQIESIQKGKKFPLVEIAEHPRGVEGVILKSLSEITFHNPATIKTVLVALMGDCMKDLDVSGIAQICKVRHDIVHRNGKTIDDDPITLKPDQVYEAMSNIDDLASDISRRIFGALNKTKDEF
;
A
#
# COMPACT_ATOMS: atom_id res chain seq x y z
N MET A 1 23.72 51.21 -1.35
CA MET A 1 24.28 50.06 -2.09
C MET A 1 23.60 48.84 -1.48
N GLY A 2 22.56 48.24 -2.02
CA GLY A 2 22.24 47.93 -3.42
C GLY A 2 22.03 46.41 -3.46
N GLU A 3 20.79 45.99 -3.66
CA GLU A 3 20.22 44.66 -3.42
C GLU A 3 20.96 43.47 -4.06
N PHE A 4 21.04 42.35 -3.33
CA PHE A 4 21.21 41.01 -3.89
C PHE A 4 20.18 40.10 -3.22
N ALA A 5 18.96 40.10 -3.79
CA ALA A 5 17.92 39.15 -3.47
C ALA A 5 17.49 38.48 -4.79
N GLY A 6 17.49 37.14 -4.80
CA GLY A 6 16.78 36.35 -5.80
C GLY A 6 17.67 35.61 -6.80
N SER A 7 18.06 34.38 -6.49
CA SER A 7 18.42 33.38 -7.52
C SER A 7 18.59 31.95 -7.00
N LEU A 8 17.76 31.47 -6.07
CA LEU A 8 17.83 30.06 -5.65
C LEU A 8 16.50 29.27 -5.73
N GLN A 9 15.42 29.90 -6.18
CA GLN A 9 14.09 29.24 -6.25
C GLN A 9 13.62 28.93 -7.68
N PHE A 10 14.42 29.28 -8.70
CA PHE A 10 14.07 29.10 -10.12
C PHE A 10 14.75 27.91 -10.82
N PHE A 11 15.72 27.24 -10.16
CA PHE A 11 16.50 26.17 -10.80
C PHE A 11 15.85 24.79 -10.64
N GLU A 12 15.30 24.45 -9.47
CA GLU A 12 14.67 23.13 -9.20
C GLU A 12 13.32 22.92 -9.90
N VAL A 13 12.46 23.94 -9.96
CA VAL A 13 11.13 23.83 -10.62
C VAL A 13 11.27 23.61 -12.13
N ARG A 14 12.31 24.19 -12.74
CA ARG A 14 12.59 24.10 -14.18
C ARG A 14 13.18 22.75 -14.58
N ASP A 15 13.93 22.11 -13.67
CA ASP A 15 14.54 20.79 -13.91
C ASP A 15 13.53 19.65 -13.72
N MET A 16 12.59 19.80 -12.76
CA MET A 16 11.44 18.90 -12.63
C MET A 16 10.45 19.03 -13.79
N SER A 17 10.28 20.22 -14.36
CA SER A 17 9.49 20.42 -15.60
C SER A 17 10.10 19.65 -16.76
N LYS A 18 11.42 19.78 -16.95
CA LYS A 18 12.16 19.06 -18.01
C LYS A 18 12.19 17.55 -17.82
N MET A 19 12.29 17.08 -16.58
CA MET A 19 12.26 15.64 -16.29
C MET A 19 10.86 15.06 -16.50
N LYS A 20 9.80 15.81 -16.17
CA LYS A 20 8.43 15.44 -16.50
C LYS A 20 8.18 15.47 -18.00
N GLU A 21 8.58 16.55 -18.68
CA GLU A 21 8.53 16.69 -20.14
C GLU A 21 9.25 15.50 -20.80
N HIS A 22 10.46 15.18 -20.36
CA HIS A 22 11.21 14.04 -20.87
C HIS A 22 10.53 12.70 -20.59
N PHE A 23 9.94 12.50 -19.42
CA PHE A 23 9.20 11.27 -19.11
C PHE A 23 7.94 11.14 -19.98
N PHE A 24 7.21 12.24 -20.18
CA PHE A 24 6.08 12.28 -21.09
C PHE A 24 6.51 12.05 -22.54
N GLU A 25 7.62 12.63 -22.99
CA GLU A 25 8.21 12.41 -24.32
C GLU A 25 8.58 10.93 -24.51
N VAL A 26 9.22 10.29 -23.54
CA VAL A 26 9.60 8.87 -23.61
C VAL A 26 8.37 7.96 -23.68
N GLU A 27 7.34 8.22 -22.86
CA GLU A 27 6.10 7.44 -22.91
C GLU A 27 5.31 7.71 -24.21
N GLN A 28 5.32 8.94 -24.70
CA GLN A 28 4.71 9.30 -25.99
C GLN A 28 5.45 8.62 -27.15
N GLU A 29 6.78 8.58 -27.14
CA GLU A 29 7.58 7.86 -28.14
C GLU A 29 7.25 6.36 -28.15
N ARG A 30 7.15 5.73 -26.97
CA ARG A 30 6.76 4.31 -26.84
C ARG A 30 5.37 4.05 -27.40
N PHE A 31 4.42 4.92 -27.09
CA PHE A 31 3.08 4.86 -27.66
C PHE A 31 3.12 5.00 -29.20
N LEU A 32 3.84 5.99 -29.74
CA LEU A 32 3.93 6.25 -31.17
C LEU A 32 4.65 5.11 -31.92
N GLU A 33 5.65 4.48 -31.32
CA GLU A 33 6.29 3.27 -31.86
C GLU A 33 5.29 2.10 -31.93
N TRP A 34 4.61 1.80 -30.82
CA TRP A 34 3.58 0.76 -30.78
C TRP A 34 2.45 1.01 -31.80
N ALA A 35 2.00 2.25 -31.93
CA ALA A 35 0.93 2.63 -32.86
C ALA A 35 1.39 2.51 -34.33
N ARG A 36 2.63 2.91 -34.66
CA ARG A 36 3.19 2.78 -36.00
C ARG A 36 3.32 1.32 -36.44
N GLU A 37 3.77 0.43 -35.54
CA GLU A 37 3.84 -1.02 -35.82
C GLU A 37 2.47 -1.59 -36.16
N ARG A 38 1.42 -1.14 -35.47
CA ARG A 38 0.06 -1.62 -35.66
C ARG A 38 -0.61 -1.09 -36.94
N LEU A 39 -0.34 0.16 -37.31
CA LEU A 39 -0.95 0.82 -38.48
C LEU A 39 -0.13 0.68 -39.78
N GLY A 40 1.09 0.15 -39.70
CA GLY A 40 1.98 0.02 -40.87
C GLY A 40 2.56 1.34 -41.34
N ASP A 41 3.07 2.16 -40.40
CA ASP A 41 3.77 3.43 -40.66
C ASP A 41 2.91 4.55 -41.29
N GLN A 42 1.60 4.53 -41.03
CA GLN A 42 0.72 5.65 -41.36
C GLN A 42 0.90 6.79 -40.35
N SER A 43 0.91 8.04 -40.85
CA SER A 43 0.97 9.22 -39.99
C SER A 43 -0.31 9.33 -39.16
N LEU A 44 -0.14 9.44 -37.85
CA LEU A 44 -1.22 9.71 -36.90
C LEU A 44 -1.29 11.21 -36.61
N ASP A 45 -2.48 11.79 -36.76
CA ASP A 45 -2.77 13.14 -36.31
C ASP A 45 -3.14 13.10 -34.82
N GLU A 46 -2.39 13.82 -33.98
CA GLU A 46 -2.55 13.83 -32.52
C GLU A 46 -3.93 14.34 -32.07
N GLU A 47 -4.60 15.14 -32.90
CA GLU A 47 -5.95 15.67 -32.63
C GLU A 47 -7.07 14.76 -33.18
N SER A 48 -6.74 13.60 -33.74
CA SER A 48 -7.72 12.70 -34.33
C SER A 48 -8.34 11.72 -33.34
N GLU A 49 -9.63 11.38 -33.54
CA GLU A 49 -10.31 10.32 -32.77
C GLU A 49 -9.58 8.96 -32.86
N ALA A 50 -8.88 8.70 -33.97
CA ALA A 50 -8.10 7.48 -34.17
C ALA A 50 -6.87 7.45 -33.24
N TYR A 51 -6.21 8.60 -33.04
CA TYR A 51 -5.12 8.73 -32.08
C TYR A 51 -5.63 8.52 -30.65
N GLU A 52 -6.72 9.18 -30.26
CA GLU A 52 -7.32 9.03 -28.92
C GLU A 52 -7.70 7.57 -28.64
N SER A 53 -8.32 6.88 -29.61
CA SER A 53 -8.68 5.47 -29.47
C SER A 53 -7.46 4.57 -29.29
N LEU A 54 -6.36 4.83 -30.01
CA LEU A 54 -5.12 4.06 -29.88
C LEU A 54 -4.41 4.35 -28.56
N ALA A 55 -4.41 5.61 -28.13
CA ALA A 55 -3.84 6.00 -26.85
C ALA A 55 -4.58 5.33 -25.68
N GLN A 56 -5.92 5.26 -25.76
CA GLN A 56 -6.71 4.52 -24.77
C GLN A 56 -6.40 3.02 -24.80
N GLU A 57 -6.32 2.39 -25.99
CA GLU A 57 -5.97 0.98 -26.09
C GLU A 57 -4.57 0.69 -25.53
N TYR A 58 -3.60 1.58 -25.77
CA TYR A 58 -2.25 1.47 -25.22
C TYR A 58 -2.25 1.61 -23.69
N SER A 59 -3.01 2.56 -23.15
CA SER A 59 -3.18 2.72 -21.71
C SER A 59 -3.80 1.47 -21.08
N ASP A 60 -4.90 0.97 -21.65
CA ASP A 60 -5.60 -0.23 -21.16
C ASP A 60 -4.69 -1.46 -21.21
N MET A 61 -3.86 -1.57 -22.24
CA MET A 61 -2.85 -2.63 -22.39
C MET A 61 -1.78 -2.54 -21.28
N ASN A 62 -1.26 -1.35 -21.00
CA ASN A 62 -0.27 -1.15 -19.94
C ASN A 62 -0.85 -1.45 -18.55
N ASP A 63 -2.05 -0.97 -18.26
CA ASP A 63 -2.76 -1.26 -17.01
C ASP A 63 -2.94 -2.78 -16.82
N ALA A 64 -3.34 -3.50 -17.89
CA ALA A 64 -3.47 -4.95 -17.86
C ALA A 64 -2.11 -5.67 -17.63
N PHE A 65 -1.01 -5.15 -18.18
CA PHE A 65 0.33 -5.69 -17.92
C PHE A 65 0.78 -5.47 -16.47
N GLU A 66 0.54 -4.29 -15.91
CA GLU A 66 0.85 -3.99 -14.51
C GLU A 66 0.03 -4.87 -13.56
N GLU A 67 -1.27 -5.01 -13.81
CA GLU A 67 -2.16 -5.86 -13.01
C GLU A 67 -1.71 -7.34 -13.06
N GLU A 68 -1.35 -7.84 -14.25
CA GLU A 68 -0.82 -9.20 -14.40
C GLU A 68 0.51 -9.39 -13.67
N ALA A 69 1.40 -8.39 -13.72
CA ALA A 69 2.68 -8.40 -13.03
C ALA A 69 2.49 -8.43 -11.50
N GLU A 70 1.61 -7.58 -10.97
CA GLU A 70 1.24 -7.52 -9.55
C GLU A 70 0.63 -8.86 -9.10
N TYR A 71 -0.29 -9.42 -9.88
CA TYR A 71 -0.87 -10.72 -9.59
C TYR A 71 0.18 -11.83 -9.52
N ARG A 72 1.08 -11.90 -10.52
CA ARG A 72 2.19 -12.88 -10.52
C ARG A 72 3.15 -12.68 -9.36
N TRP A 73 3.36 -11.43 -8.95
CA TRP A 73 4.16 -11.09 -7.81
C TRP A 73 3.50 -11.58 -6.51
N LEU A 74 2.18 -11.35 -6.33
CA LEU A 74 1.36 -11.85 -5.21
C LEU A 74 1.37 -13.38 -5.10
N GLN A 75 1.29 -14.10 -6.22
CA GLN A 75 1.33 -15.58 -6.24
C GLN A 75 2.59 -16.15 -5.59
N ARG A 76 3.71 -15.43 -5.70
CA ARG A 76 5.01 -15.86 -5.15
C ARG A 76 5.18 -15.47 -3.70
N GLN A 77 4.36 -14.54 -3.18
CA GLN A 77 4.52 -14.04 -1.82
C GLN A 77 4.17 -15.10 -0.79
N SER A 78 5.02 -15.30 0.21
CA SER A 78 4.70 -16.12 1.38
C SER A 78 4.34 -15.25 2.57
N PHE A 79 3.24 -15.58 3.26
CA PHE A 79 2.88 -14.92 4.50
C PHE A 79 4.03 -14.95 5.53
N HIS A 80 4.70 -16.10 5.66
CA HIS A 80 5.80 -16.25 6.62
C HIS A 80 6.98 -15.35 6.24
N GLU A 81 7.33 -15.27 4.96
CA GLU A 81 8.42 -14.41 4.48
C GLU A 81 8.08 -12.93 4.68
N GLN A 82 6.82 -12.54 4.47
CA GLN A 82 6.36 -11.16 4.73
C GLN A 82 6.51 -10.76 6.19
N TYR A 83 6.23 -11.68 7.13
CA TYR A 83 6.46 -11.44 8.55
C TYR A 83 7.96 -11.31 8.87
N VAL A 84 8.81 -12.17 8.27
CA VAL A 84 10.27 -12.08 8.45
C VAL A 84 10.83 -10.77 7.89
N GLU A 85 10.38 -10.35 6.71
CA GLU A 85 10.72 -9.07 6.09
C GLU A 85 10.29 -7.90 6.99
N PHE A 86 9.04 -7.92 7.46
CA PHE A 86 8.51 -6.94 8.41
C PHE A 86 9.39 -6.82 9.67
N SER A 87 9.71 -7.94 10.34
CA SER A 87 10.53 -7.91 11.56
C SER A 87 11.92 -7.36 11.27
N SER A 88 12.53 -7.75 10.15
CA SER A 88 13.85 -7.24 9.75
C SER A 88 13.84 -5.74 9.45
N GLU A 89 12.79 -5.22 8.81
CA GLU A 89 12.64 -3.78 8.52
C GLU A 89 12.34 -2.98 9.79
N LEU A 90 11.57 -3.55 10.72
CA LEU A 90 11.31 -2.94 12.01
C LEU A 90 12.59 -2.82 12.85
N ASP A 91 13.45 -3.85 12.83
CA ASP A 91 14.78 -3.81 13.44
C ASP A 91 15.68 -2.75 12.80
N GLN A 92 15.66 -2.58 11.48
CA GLN A 92 16.39 -1.52 10.80
C GLN A 92 15.89 -0.13 11.23
N ALA A 93 14.57 0.06 11.34
CA ALA A 93 13.97 1.30 11.84
C ALA A 93 14.38 1.58 13.30
N HIS A 94 14.53 0.53 14.12
CA HIS A 94 15.01 0.64 15.49
C HIS A 94 16.47 1.13 15.52
N VAL A 95 17.33 0.58 14.66
CA VAL A 95 18.74 1.01 14.56
C VAL A 95 18.83 2.45 14.08
N LEU A 96 18.00 2.85 13.10
CA LEU A 96 17.93 4.23 12.61
C LEU A 96 17.58 5.20 13.74
N LEU A 97 16.54 4.89 14.52
CA LEU A 97 16.14 5.72 15.66
C LEU A 97 17.29 5.84 16.67
N ARG A 98 17.88 4.72 17.07
CA ARG A 98 18.99 4.67 18.03
C ARG A 98 20.17 5.53 17.61
N SER A 99 20.51 5.54 16.32
CA SER A 99 21.62 6.33 15.79
C SER A 99 21.38 7.84 15.80
N SER A 100 20.13 8.28 15.98
CA SER A 100 19.71 9.68 15.83
C SER A 100 19.07 10.30 17.09
N GLU A 101 19.00 9.56 18.20
CA GLU A 101 18.31 9.96 19.43
C GLU A 101 18.79 11.29 20.02
N SER A 102 20.07 11.61 19.87
CA SER A 102 20.70 12.82 20.42
C SER A 102 21.04 13.87 19.34
N GLY A 103 20.60 13.65 18.10
CA GLY A 103 20.89 14.55 16.98
C GLY A 103 19.97 15.77 16.92
N PRO A 104 20.35 16.82 16.17
CA PRO A 104 19.52 18.03 15.98
C PRO A 104 18.16 17.74 15.31
N HIS A 105 18.00 16.56 14.69
CA HIS A 105 16.79 16.11 14.04
C HIS A 105 16.06 14.98 14.78
N ALA A 106 16.38 14.73 16.05
CA ALA A 106 15.83 13.62 16.83
C ALA A 106 14.29 13.56 16.81
N GLN A 107 13.61 14.72 16.92
CA GLN A 107 12.14 14.77 16.84
C GLN A 107 11.60 14.38 15.46
N THR A 108 12.26 14.85 14.39
CA THR A 108 11.89 14.46 13.03
C THR A 108 12.09 12.98 12.83
N THR A 109 13.23 12.42 13.26
CA THR A 109 13.47 10.98 13.15
C THR A 109 12.47 10.16 13.97
N CYS A 110 12.14 10.58 15.20
CA CYS A 110 11.10 9.92 15.99
C CYS A 110 9.78 9.85 15.23
N LYS A 111 9.32 10.96 14.65
CA LYS A 111 8.06 11.01 13.88
C LYS A 111 8.10 10.14 12.63
N LEU A 112 9.21 10.18 11.88
CA LEU A 112 9.38 9.39 10.66
C LEU A 112 9.43 7.89 10.96
N VAL A 113 10.22 7.46 11.96
CA VAL A 113 10.30 6.06 12.39
C VAL A 113 8.95 5.59 12.92
N TYR A 114 8.26 6.40 13.72
CA TYR A 114 6.92 6.08 14.23
C TYR A 114 5.91 5.84 13.11
N ALA A 115 5.85 6.76 12.12
CA ALA A 115 4.96 6.61 10.98
C ALA A 115 5.36 5.39 10.13
N HIS A 116 6.66 5.18 9.92
CA HIS A 116 7.17 4.07 9.14
C HIS A 116 6.87 2.70 9.77
N ALA A 117 7.00 2.55 11.09
CA ALA A 117 6.65 1.31 11.80
C ALA A 117 5.19 0.91 11.57
N VAL A 118 4.27 1.87 11.56
CA VAL A 118 2.86 1.62 11.21
C VAL A 118 2.73 1.23 9.74
N THR A 119 3.42 1.91 8.81
CA THR A 119 3.44 1.54 7.39
C THR A 119 3.96 0.11 7.17
N LEU A 120 4.97 -0.34 7.91
CA LEU A 120 5.48 -1.72 7.84
C LEU A 120 4.38 -2.72 8.24
N LEU A 121 3.67 -2.46 9.34
CA LEU A 121 2.53 -3.29 9.76
C LEU A 121 1.42 -3.32 8.71
N GLU A 122 1.04 -2.16 8.17
CA GLU A 122 0.03 -2.04 7.11
C GLU A 122 0.41 -2.85 5.87
N THR A 123 1.68 -2.72 5.46
CA THR A 123 2.23 -3.40 4.29
C THR A 123 2.24 -4.91 4.48
N MET A 124 2.68 -5.38 5.65
CA MET A 124 2.63 -6.79 6.00
C MET A 124 1.20 -7.31 5.90
N ILE A 125 0.24 -6.71 6.60
CA ILE A 125 -1.15 -7.17 6.63
C ILE A 125 -1.78 -7.14 5.23
N SER A 126 -1.64 -6.04 4.50
CA SER A 126 -2.23 -5.90 3.16
C SER A 126 -1.71 -6.97 2.20
N ARG A 127 -0.38 -7.13 2.13
CA ARG A 127 0.25 -8.13 1.25
C ARG A 127 -0.10 -9.54 1.68
N SER A 128 -0.23 -9.79 2.98
CA SER A 128 -0.65 -11.08 3.54
C SER A 128 -2.06 -11.46 3.14
N VAL A 129 -3.02 -10.54 3.30
CA VAL A 129 -4.42 -10.77 2.94
C VAL A 129 -4.55 -11.03 1.44
N GLN A 130 -3.92 -10.20 0.61
CA GLN A 130 -3.97 -10.35 -0.85
C GLN A 130 -3.32 -11.67 -1.30
N ALA A 131 -2.13 -12.01 -0.79
CA ALA A 131 -1.45 -13.24 -1.14
C ALA A 131 -2.24 -14.49 -0.71
N LEU A 132 -2.90 -14.47 0.45
CA LEU A 132 -3.74 -15.59 0.90
C LEU A 132 -4.98 -15.75 0.01
N VAL A 133 -5.61 -14.65 -0.40
CA VAL A 133 -6.75 -14.66 -1.33
C VAL A 133 -6.36 -15.26 -2.69
N VAL A 134 -5.18 -14.91 -3.22
CA VAL A 134 -4.65 -15.46 -4.47
C VAL A 134 -4.29 -16.95 -4.34
N LYS A 135 -3.81 -17.39 -3.17
CA LYS A 135 -3.33 -18.77 -2.98
C LYS A 135 -4.44 -19.79 -2.74
N ASP A 136 -5.53 -19.40 -2.09
CA ASP A 136 -6.59 -20.33 -1.71
C ASP A 136 -7.98 -19.74 -1.96
N ARG A 137 -8.75 -20.47 -2.76
CA ARG A 137 -10.14 -20.14 -3.09
C ARG A 137 -11.03 -20.02 -1.85
N ALA A 138 -10.76 -20.75 -0.77
CA ALA A 138 -11.50 -20.63 0.47
C ALA A 138 -11.37 -19.23 1.09
N PHE A 139 -10.15 -18.67 1.09
CA PHE A 139 -9.91 -17.31 1.58
C PHE A 139 -10.55 -16.25 0.67
N LEU A 140 -10.48 -16.42 -0.65
CA LEU A 140 -11.20 -15.58 -1.60
C LEU A 140 -12.71 -15.56 -1.29
N LEU A 141 -13.33 -16.74 -1.17
CA LEU A 141 -14.77 -16.84 -0.90
C LEU A 141 -15.16 -16.25 0.47
N ASN A 142 -14.29 -16.35 1.47
CA ASN A 142 -14.53 -15.74 2.78
C ASN A 142 -14.57 -14.21 2.68
N ILE A 143 -13.64 -13.60 1.93
CA ILE A 143 -13.65 -12.16 1.66
C ILE A 143 -14.86 -11.77 0.82
N VAL A 144 -15.18 -12.48 -0.27
CA VAL A 144 -16.33 -12.19 -1.14
C VAL A 144 -17.63 -12.08 -0.34
N ARG A 145 -17.85 -12.97 0.64
CA ARG A 145 -19.06 -12.95 1.48
C ARG A 145 -19.17 -11.71 2.38
N GLN A 146 -18.06 -11.04 2.65
CA GLN A 146 -17.98 -9.94 3.63
C GLN A 146 -17.48 -8.63 3.02
N ILE A 147 -17.14 -8.61 1.73
CA ILE A 147 -16.50 -7.46 1.08
C ILE A 147 -17.36 -6.20 1.14
N GLU A 148 -18.68 -6.31 0.97
CA GLU A 148 -19.58 -5.17 1.12
C GLU A 148 -19.54 -4.62 2.55
N SER A 149 -19.43 -5.47 3.58
CA SER A 149 -19.30 -5.02 4.97
C SER A 149 -17.95 -4.33 5.21
N ILE A 150 -16.86 -4.90 4.67
CA ILE A 150 -15.52 -4.31 4.75
C ILE A 150 -15.49 -2.93 4.10
N GLN A 151 -16.11 -2.79 2.94
CA GLN A 151 -16.16 -1.55 2.14
C GLN A 151 -17.40 -0.70 2.42
N LYS A 152 -18.02 -0.85 3.61
CA LYS A 152 -19.11 0.01 4.09
C LYS A 152 -20.29 0.16 3.10
N GLY A 153 -20.63 -0.92 2.41
CA GLY A 153 -21.75 -1.01 1.49
C GLY A 153 -21.42 -0.70 0.02
N LYS A 154 -20.14 -0.54 -0.36
CA LYS A 154 -19.75 -0.45 -1.78
C LYS A 154 -20.35 -1.64 -2.54
N LYS A 155 -21.04 -1.35 -3.65
CA LYS A 155 -21.65 -2.34 -4.53
C LYS A 155 -20.70 -2.70 -5.66
N PHE A 156 -20.77 -3.96 -6.07
CA PHE A 156 -19.97 -4.52 -7.16
C PHE A 156 -20.93 -4.93 -8.30
N PRO A 157 -21.08 -4.10 -9.34
CA PRO A 157 -21.92 -4.42 -10.48
C PRO A 157 -21.48 -5.73 -11.16
N LEU A 158 -22.44 -6.55 -11.59
CA LEU A 158 -22.12 -7.79 -12.32
C LEU A 158 -21.37 -7.52 -13.63
N VAL A 159 -21.58 -6.35 -14.25
CA VAL A 159 -20.85 -5.94 -15.45
C VAL A 159 -19.36 -5.74 -15.17
N GLU A 160 -19.00 -5.10 -14.03
CA GLU A 160 -17.60 -4.95 -13.61
C GLU A 160 -16.93 -6.33 -13.44
N ILE A 161 -17.63 -7.27 -12.81
CA ILE A 161 -17.13 -8.63 -12.63
C ILE A 161 -17.01 -9.37 -13.97
N ALA A 162 -17.95 -9.18 -14.90
CA ALA A 162 -17.97 -9.86 -16.19
C ALA A 162 -16.88 -9.32 -17.14
N GLU A 163 -16.55 -8.04 -17.04
CA GLU A 163 -15.54 -7.37 -17.87
C GLU A 163 -14.12 -7.51 -17.31
N HIS A 164 -13.98 -7.77 -16.01
CA HIS A 164 -12.67 -7.95 -15.39
C HIS A 164 -11.97 -9.22 -15.92
N PRO A 165 -10.70 -9.17 -16.39
CA PRO A 165 -10.00 -10.33 -16.96
C PRO A 165 -9.92 -11.54 -16.02
N ARG A 166 -9.84 -11.26 -14.72
CA ARG A 166 -9.81 -12.23 -13.61
C ARG A 166 -11.16 -12.45 -12.91
N GLY A 167 -12.24 -11.89 -13.44
CA GLY A 167 -13.57 -11.98 -12.86
C GLY A 167 -13.63 -11.54 -11.40
N VAL A 168 -14.27 -12.35 -10.56
CA VAL A 168 -14.45 -12.07 -9.13
C VAL A 168 -13.12 -11.86 -8.40
N GLU A 169 -12.10 -12.68 -8.69
CA GLU A 169 -10.80 -12.58 -8.00
C GLU A 169 -10.18 -11.20 -8.21
N GLY A 170 -10.14 -10.72 -9.44
CA GLY A 170 -9.56 -9.43 -9.77
C GLY A 170 -10.32 -8.25 -9.15
N VAL A 171 -11.65 -8.25 -9.21
CA VAL A 171 -12.48 -7.22 -8.53
C VAL A 171 -12.22 -7.20 -7.02
N ILE A 172 -12.05 -8.38 -6.40
CA ILE A 172 -11.72 -8.47 -4.97
C ILE A 172 -10.30 -7.98 -4.68
N LEU A 173 -9.31 -8.32 -5.50
CA LEU A 173 -7.94 -7.83 -5.31
C LEU A 173 -7.86 -6.31 -5.45
N LYS A 174 -8.50 -5.74 -6.46
CA LYS A 174 -8.64 -4.28 -6.62
C LYS A 174 -9.32 -3.65 -5.40
N SER A 175 -10.35 -4.29 -4.87
CA SER A 175 -11.03 -3.82 -3.66
C SER A 175 -10.15 -3.89 -2.42
N LEU A 176 -9.32 -4.92 -2.29
CA LEU A 176 -8.43 -5.08 -1.15
C LEU A 176 -7.25 -4.11 -1.20
N SER A 177 -6.74 -3.79 -2.40
CA SER A 177 -5.63 -2.82 -2.56
C SER A 177 -6.03 -1.39 -2.19
N GLU A 178 -7.31 -1.05 -2.29
CA GLU A 178 -7.88 0.23 -1.83
C GLU A 178 -7.98 0.34 -0.29
N ILE A 179 -7.84 -0.77 0.44
CA ILE A 179 -7.98 -0.77 1.91
C ILE A 179 -6.66 -0.39 2.57
N THR A 180 -6.71 0.69 3.35
CA THR A 180 -5.61 1.08 4.23
C THR A 180 -5.76 0.47 5.62
N PHE A 181 -4.68 -0.05 6.18
CA PHE A 181 -4.68 -0.77 7.47
C PHE A 181 -4.26 0.11 8.66
N HIS A 182 -4.16 1.44 8.51
CA HIS A 182 -3.83 2.37 9.60
C HIS A 182 -4.91 2.52 10.68
N ASN A 183 -5.94 1.65 10.72
CA ASN A 183 -7.00 1.66 11.73
C ASN A 183 -7.19 0.24 12.32
N PRO A 184 -7.15 0.06 13.65
CA PRO A 184 -7.35 -1.23 14.31
C PRO A 184 -8.68 -1.92 13.95
N ALA A 185 -9.76 -1.16 13.78
CA ALA A 185 -11.06 -1.71 13.43
C ALA A 185 -11.05 -2.35 12.04
N THR A 186 -10.37 -1.71 11.07
CA THR A 186 -10.19 -2.25 9.72
C THR A 186 -9.36 -3.52 9.76
N ILE A 187 -8.22 -3.52 10.48
CA ILE A 187 -7.37 -4.70 10.66
C ILE A 187 -8.19 -5.88 11.16
N LYS A 188 -8.93 -5.69 12.26
CA LYS A 188 -9.74 -6.76 12.86
C LYS A 188 -10.84 -7.23 11.91
N THR A 189 -11.55 -6.30 11.27
CA THR A 189 -12.66 -6.63 10.36
C THR A 189 -12.17 -7.47 9.18
N VAL A 190 -11.08 -7.09 8.52
CA VAL A 190 -10.55 -7.80 7.36
C VAL A 190 -9.98 -9.17 7.75
N LEU A 191 -9.22 -9.27 8.84
CA LEU A 191 -8.63 -10.54 9.27
C LEU A 191 -9.70 -11.53 9.76
N VAL A 192 -10.74 -11.07 10.46
CA VAL A 192 -11.92 -11.88 10.80
C VAL A 192 -12.66 -12.29 9.54
N ALA A 193 -12.80 -11.39 8.56
CA ALA A 193 -13.44 -11.75 7.31
C ALA A 193 -12.68 -12.84 6.56
N LEU A 194 -11.36 -12.80 6.58
CA LEU A 194 -10.48 -13.77 5.92
C LEU A 194 -10.52 -15.16 6.60
N MET A 195 -10.38 -15.20 7.93
CA MET A 195 -10.09 -16.44 8.68
C MET A 195 -11.07 -16.77 9.83
N GLY A 196 -12.15 -16.01 9.97
CA GLY A 196 -13.23 -16.26 10.91
C GLY A 196 -12.77 -16.40 12.36
N ASP A 197 -13.11 -17.52 13.00
CA ASP A 197 -12.89 -17.80 14.42
C ASP A 197 -11.41 -17.71 14.84
N CYS A 198 -10.46 -17.91 13.92
CA CYS A 198 -9.03 -17.80 14.25
C CYS A 198 -8.60 -16.37 14.60
N MET A 199 -9.39 -15.36 14.17
CA MET A 199 -9.08 -13.94 14.32
C MET A 199 -10.06 -13.18 15.23
N LYS A 200 -11.16 -13.81 15.68
CA LYS A 200 -12.22 -13.12 16.46
C LYS A 200 -11.69 -12.48 17.76
N ASP A 201 -10.77 -13.18 18.42
CA ASP A 201 -10.16 -12.78 19.68
C ASP A 201 -8.81 -12.09 19.47
N LEU A 202 -8.52 -11.59 18.27
CA LEU A 202 -7.36 -10.73 18.03
C LEU A 202 -7.56 -9.43 18.82
N ASP A 203 -6.60 -9.14 19.69
CA ASP A 203 -6.53 -7.88 20.42
C ASP A 203 -5.75 -6.86 19.60
N VAL A 204 -6.41 -5.76 19.28
CA VAL A 204 -5.85 -4.63 18.52
C VAL A 204 -5.84 -3.35 19.36
N SER A 205 -6.13 -3.45 20.66
CA SER A 205 -6.22 -2.29 21.55
C SER A 205 -4.87 -1.56 21.69
N GLY A 206 -3.76 -2.30 21.73
CA GLY A 206 -2.40 -1.76 21.85
C GLY A 206 -1.98 -0.83 20.70
N ILE A 207 -2.59 -0.96 19.51
CA ILE A 207 -2.27 -0.12 18.36
C ILE A 207 -3.23 1.05 18.14
N ALA A 208 -4.32 1.15 18.91
CA ALA A 208 -5.33 2.18 18.66
C ALA A 208 -4.80 3.60 18.84
N GLN A 209 -4.08 3.85 19.94
CA GLN A 209 -3.44 5.15 20.15
C GLN A 209 -2.30 5.39 19.16
N ILE A 210 -1.62 4.32 18.73
CA ILE A 210 -0.52 4.40 17.76
C ILE A 210 -1.00 4.90 16.41
N CYS A 211 -2.07 4.30 15.89
CA CYS A 211 -2.72 4.73 14.66
C CYS A 211 -3.17 6.20 14.70
N LYS A 212 -3.67 6.67 15.86
CA LYS A 212 -4.07 8.08 16.05
C LYS A 212 -2.87 9.02 15.94
N VAL A 213 -1.78 8.72 16.65
CA VAL A 213 -0.55 9.54 16.60
C VAL A 213 0.05 9.54 15.20
N ARG A 214 0.08 8.40 14.52
CA ARG A 214 0.53 8.31 13.12
C ARG A 214 -0.33 9.15 12.18
N HIS A 215 -1.65 9.16 12.36
CA HIS A 215 -2.54 10.01 11.55
C HIS A 215 -2.18 11.49 11.71
N ASP A 216 -1.94 11.95 12.93
CA ASP A 216 -1.51 13.33 13.22
C ASP A 216 -0.13 13.63 12.62
N ILE A 217 0.83 12.69 12.70
CA ILE A 217 2.14 12.83 12.07
C ILE A 217 2.00 13.05 10.56
N VAL A 218 1.22 12.21 9.88
CA VAL A 218 1.18 12.20 8.41
C VAL A 218 0.26 13.29 7.85
N HIS A 219 -0.93 13.49 8.42
CA HIS A 219 -1.95 14.38 7.85
C HIS A 219 -2.00 15.76 8.49
N ARG A 220 -1.38 15.93 9.66
CA ARG A 220 -1.31 17.21 10.39
C ARG A 220 0.13 17.66 10.65
N ASN A 221 1.09 17.09 9.92
CA ASN A 221 2.52 17.39 10.04
C ASN A 221 3.05 17.30 11.49
N GLY A 222 2.57 16.30 12.24
CA GLY A 222 2.96 16.07 13.62
C GLY A 222 2.36 17.08 14.60
N LYS A 223 1.14 17.55 14.32
CA LYS A 223 0.32 18.33 15.24
C LYS A 223 -1.03 17.64 15.50
N THR A 224 -1.63 17.88 16.65
CA THR A 224 -2.98 17.40 16.96
C THR A 224 -4.04 18.18 16.16
N ILE A 225 -5.32 17.80 16.31
CA ILE A 225 -6.44 18.56 15.73
C ILE A 225 -6.56 19.98 16.29
N ASP A 226 -6.02 20.21 17.49
CA ASP A 226 -6.02 21.50 18.18
C ASP A 226 -4.76 22.35 17.85
N ASP A 227 -3.98 21.92 16.84
CA ASP A 227 -2.71 22.52 16.38
C ASP A 227 -1.55 22.41 17.39
N ASP A 228 -1.68 21.60 18.44
CA ASP A 228 -0.61 21.34 19.41
C ASP A 228 0.48 20.45 18.81
N PRO A 229 1.78 20.81 18.94
CA PRO A 229 2.87 20.01 18.39
C PRO A 229 3.05 18.69 19.15
N ILE A 230 3.05 17.57 18.43
CA ILE A 230 3.41 16.27 18.98
C ILE A 230 4.92 16.22 19.18
N THR A 231 5.33 15.90 20.41
CA THR A 231 6.73 15.66 20.79
C THR A 231 6.86 14.21 21.24
N LEU A 232 7.77 13.47 20.63
CA LEU A 232 8.00 12.06 20.93
C LEU A 232 9.39 11.87 21.53
N LYS A 233 9.47 11.12 22.63
CA LYS A 233 10.74 10.60 23.13
C LYS A 233 11.06 9.28 22.41
N PRO A 234 12.35 8.93 22.20
CA PRO A 234 12.73 7.64 21.63
C PRO A 234 12.04 6.45 22.31
N ASP A 235 11.96 6.43 23.65
CA ASP A 235 11.28 5.38 24.42
C ASP A 235 9.80 5.19 24.02
N GLN A 236 9.09 6.27 23.69
CA GLN A 236 7.70 6.19 23.25
C GLN A 236 7.58 5.61 21.83
N VAL A 237 8.60 5.80 21.00
CA VAL A 237 8.67 5.18 19.67
C VAL A 237 9.01 3.70 19.81
N TYR A 238 9.96 3.34 20.69
CA TYR A 238 10.28 1.94 20.98
C TYR A 238 9.09 1.16 21.54
N GLU A 239 8.34 1.76 22.46
CA GLU A 239 7.10 1.16 22.98
C GLU A 239 6.07 0.95 21.87
N ALA A 240 5.91 1.92 20.96
CA ALA A 240 5.01 1.77 19.82
C ALA A 240 5.47 0.65 18.87
N MET A 241 6.77 0.55 18.58
CA MET A 241 7.34 -0.52 17.77
C MET A 241 7.14 -1.89 18.41
N SER A 242 7.33 -2.02 19.73
CA SER A 242 7.07 -3.26 20.46
C SER A 242 5.60 -3.69 20.35
N ASN A 243 4.65 -2.77 20.58
CA ASN A 243 3.23 -3.06 20.44
C ASN A 243 2.83 -3.46 19.01
N ILE A 244 3.48 -2.87 18.01
CA ILE A 244 3.31 -3.22 16.59
C ILE A 244 3.85 -4.63 16.32
N ASP A 245 5.04 -4.97 16.83
CA ASP A 245 5.65 -6.29 16.67
C ASP A 245 4.84 -7.39 17.38
N ASP A 246 4.34 -7.11 18.59
CA ASP A 246 3.48 -8.03 19.34
C ASP A 246 2.20 -8.38 18.57
N LEU A 247 1.56 -7.38 17.96
CA LEU A 247 0.38 -7.60 17.12
C LEU A 247 0.74 -8.39 15.85
N ALA A 248 1.82 -8.00 15.16
CA ALA A 248 2.27 -8.69 13.96
C ALA A 248 2.61 -10.16 14.23
N SER A 249 3.29 -10.42 15.35
CA SER A 249 3.59 -11.75 15.87
C SER A 249 2.32 -12.56 16.15
N ASP A 250 1.30 -11.96 16.78
CA ASP A 250 0.02 -12.65 17.06
C ASP A 250 -0.72 -13.00 15.76
N ILE A 251 -0.82 -12.06 14.82
CA ILE A 251 -1.38 -12.29 13.49
C ILE A 251 -0.64 -13.43 12.80
N SER A 252 0.70 -13.41 12.84
CA SER A 252 1.54 -14.40 12.19
C SER A 252 1.34 -15.80 12.73
N ARG A 253 1.33 -15.94 14.05
CA ARG A 253 1.08 -17.21 14.73
C ARG A 253 -0.30 -17.76 14.42
N ARG A 254 -1.33 -16.91 14.38
CA ARG A 254 -2.71 -17.31 14.07
C ARG A 254 -2.85 -17.78 12.62
N ILE A 255 -2.26 -17.06 11.67
CA ILE A 255 -2.25 -17.45 10.25
C ILE A 255 -1.54 -18.79 10.08
N PHE A 256 -0.34 -18.94 10.63
CA PHE A 256 0.41 -20.19 10.56
C PHE A 256 -0.36 -21.36 11.19
N GLY A 257 -0.96 -21.16 12.36
CA GLY A 257 -1.76 -22.17 13.04
C GLY A 257 -2.99 -22.59 12.23
N ALA A 258 -3.67 -21.66 11.58
CA ALA A 258 -4.83 -21.95 10.73
C ALA A 258 -4.42 -22.70 9.46
N LEU A 259 -3.36 -22.27 8.77
CA LEU A 259 -2.86 -22.93 7.54
C LEU A 259 -2.41 -24.37 7.77
N ASN A 260 -1.91 -24.70 8.96
CA ASN A 260 -1.51 -26.08 9.28
C ASN A 260 -2.69 -26.96 9.67
N LYS A 261 -3.71 -26.43 10.37
CA LYS A 261 -4.93 -27.21 10.67
C LYS A 261 -5.67 -27.63 9.41
N THR A 262 -5.71 -26.78 8.40
CA THR A 262 -6.36 -27.10 7.11
C THR A 262 -5.65 -28.23 6.34
N LYS A 263 -4.37 -28.50 6.63
CA LYS A 263 -3.63 -29.63 6.02
C LYS A 263 -3.93 -30.98 6.68
N ASP A 264 -4.38 -30.99 7.92
CA ASP A 264 -4.67 -32.21 8.68
C ASP A 264 -6.13 -32.68 8.51
N GLU A 265 -6.99 -31.87 7.88
CA GLU A 265 -8.42 -32.17 7.63
C GLU A 265 -8.69 -32.79 6.24
N PHE A 266 -7.65 -33.11 5.46
CA PHE A 266 -7.69 -33.80 4.17
C PHE A 266 -6.69 -34.97 4.09
#